data_AF-A0A0P0SLR6-F1
#
_entry.id   AF-A0A0P0SLR6-F1
#
_cell.length_a   1.000
_cell.length_b   1.000
_cell.length_c   1.000
_cell.angle_alpha   90.00
_cell.angle_beta   90.00
_cell.angle_gamma   90.00
#
_symmetry.space_group_name_H-M   'P 1'
#
loop_
_entity.id
_entity.type
_entity.pdbx_description
1 polymer ?
#
loop_
_entity_poly.entity_id
_entity_poly.type
_entity_poly.pdbx_seq_one_letter_code
_entity_poly.pdbx_strand_id
1 'polypeptide(L)'
;MQPMTTITSLPPTAEGAEGDWETIGPQEEAIRRLTEENLPRISTGQLARDDIVDVVEQSWVDLQRAGAPPATLPELLERLAQARLDYT
;
A
#
# COMPACT_ATOMS: atom_id res chain seq x y z
N MET A 1 21.29 49.14 -21.30
CA MET A 1 21.12 48.39 -20.03
C MET A 1 19.68 47.91 -19.99
N GLN A 2 19.43 46.62 -20.16
CA GLN A 2 18.08 46.05 -20.25
C GLN A 2 17.60 45.58 -18.85
N PRO A 3 16.31 45.71 -18.51
CA PRO A 3 15.79 45.20 -17.24
C PRO A 3 15.79 43.67 -17.26
N MET A 4 16.52 43.05 -16.33
CA MET A 4 16.43 41.62 -16.04
C MET A 4 15.03 41.32 -15.50
N THR A 5 14.22 40.60 -16.28
CA THR A 5 13.00 39.97 -15.77
C THR A 5 13.39 38.74 -14.97
N THR A 6 13.37 38.86 -13.65
CA THR A 6 13.37 37.74 -12.70
C THR A 6 12.09 36.93 -12.93
N ILE A 7 12.21 35.79 -13.61
CA ILE A 7 11.15 34.79 -13.66
C ILE A 7 11.30 33.96 -12.39
N THR A 8 10.50 34.26 -11.36
CA THR A 8 10.29 33.33 -10.25
C THR A 8 9.20 32.36 -10.71
N SER A 9 9.62 31.24 -11.30
CA SER A 9 8.70 30.15 -11.60
C SER A 9 8.60 29.26 -10.36
N LEU A 10 7.50 29.37 -9.64
CA LEU A 10 7.01 28.31 -8.76
C LEU A 10 6.67 27.06 -9.62
N PRO A 11 6.76 25.85 -9.03
CA PRO A 11 7.04 24.62 -9.76
C PRO A 11 5.90 24.19 -10.69
N PRO A 12 6.17 23.51 -11.82
CA PRO A 12 5.14 22.69 -12.44
C PRO A 12 4.84 21.53 -11.48
N THR A 13 3.64 21.55 -10.91
CA THR A 13 3.00 20.39 -10.31
C THR A 13 2.87 19.29 -11.37
N ALA A 14 3.38 18.11 -11.02
CA ALA A 14 2.98 16.80 -11.52
C ALA A 14 2.91 16.62 -13.04
N GLU A 15 4.05 16.40 -13.68
CA GLU A 15 4.10 15.65 -14.93
C GLU A 15 5.16 14.54 -14.77
N GLY A 16 4.69 13.30 -14.87
CA GLY A 16 5.51 12.10 -14.72
C GLY A 16 5.05 11.14 -13.64
N ALA A 17 3.75 10.92 -13.43
CA ALA A 17 3.28 9.65 -12.85
C ALA A 17 3.42 8.54 -13.91
N GLU A 18 4.61 8.40 -14.47
CA GLU A 18 5.02 7.26 -15.28
C GLU A 18 5.27 6.10 -14.32
N GLY A 19 4.19 5.40 -13.98
CA GLY A 19 4.24 4.02 -13.49
C GLY A 19 5.35 3.71 -12.49
N ASP A 20 5.43 4.46 -11.40
CA ASP A 20 6.27 4.12 -10.26
C ASP A 20 5.54 3.04 -9.44
N TRP A 21 5.55 1.80 -9.95
CA TRP A 21 5.19 0.62 -9.16
C TRP A 21 6.34 0.21 -8.23
N GLU A 22 7.45 0.96 -8.22
CA GLU A 22 8.63 0.75 -7.38
C GLU A 22 8.55 1.45 -6.00
N THR A 23 7.62 2.38 -5.80
CA THR A 23 7.33 3.02 -4.49
C THR A 23 5.93 2.69 -3.98
N ILE A 24 5.39 1.52 -4.34
CA ILE A 24 4.18 1.01 -3.70
C ILE A 24 4.58 0.62 -2.26
N GLY A 25 4.00 1.28 -1.25
CA GLY A 25 4.33 1.01 0.15
C GLY A 25 4.10 -0.48 0.50
N PRO A 26 4.77 -1.03 1.54
CA PRO A 26 4.64 -2.44 1.91
C PRO A 26 3.18 -2.84 2.20
N GLN A 27 2.37 -1.88 2.65
CA GLN A 27 0.93 -2.04 2.84
C GLN A 27 0.17 -2.28 1.53
N GLU A 28 0.39 -1.44 0.52
CA GLU A 28 -0.31 -1.55 -0.76
C GLU A 28 0.13 -2.79 -1.56
N GLU A 29 1.41 -3.17 -1.47
CA GLU A 29 1.90 -4.44 -2.05
C GLU A 29 1.22 -5.64 -1.39
N ALA A 30 1.11 -5.64 -0.05
CA ALA A 30 0.40 -6.70 0.67
C ALA A 30 -1.10 -6.76 0.27
N ILE A 31 -1.77 -5.62 0.16
CA ILE A 31 -3.16 -5.55 -0.32
C ILE A 31 -3.27 -6.13 -1.73
N ARG A 32 -2.37 -5.74 -2.64
CA ARG A 32 -2.37 -6.22 -4.03
C ARG A 32 -2.24 -7.74 -4.08
N ARG A 33 -1.19 -8.29 -3.45
CA ARG A 33 -0.93 -9.74 -3.42
C ARG A 33 -2.08 -10.52 -2.81
N LEU A 34 -2.55 -10.10 -1.63
CA LEU A 34 -3.65 -10.79 -0.95
C LEU A 34 -4.96 -10.69 -1.74
N THR A 35 -5.19 -9.59 -2.46
CA THR A 35 -6.32 -9.47 -3.38
C THR A 35 -6.19 -10.47 -4.51
N GLU A 36 -5.02 -10.58 -5.15
CA GLU A 36 -4.75 -11.53 -6.23
C GLU A 36 -4.90 -13.00 -5.78
N GLU A 37 -4.35 -13.35 -4.61
CA GLU A 37 -4.47 -14.69 -4.03
C GLU A 37 -5.91 -15.05 -3.67
N ASN A 38 -6.69 -14.08 -3.18
CA ASN A 38 -8.09 -14.30 -2.80
C ASN A 38 -9.10 -13.98 -3.92
N LEU A 39 -8.66 -13.69 -5.15
CA LEU A 39 -9.54 -13.43 -6.30
C LEU A 39 -10.66 -14.47 -6.48
N PRO A 40 -10.44 -15.79 -6.29
CA PRO A 40 -11.51 -16.78 -6.37
C PRO A 40 -12.58 -16.60 -5.29
N ARG A 41 -12.19 -16.27 -4.05
CA ARG A 41 -13.09 -16.02 -2.91
C ARG A 41 -13.86 -14.71 -3.10
N ILE A 42 -13.20 -13.69 -3.67
CA ILE A 42 -13.84 -12.42 -4.04
C ILE A 42 -14.86 -12.63 -5.14
N SER A 43 -14.51 -13.38 -6.18
CA SER A 43 -15.40 -13.64 -7.33
C SER A 43 -16.65 -14.44 -6.95
N THR A 44 -16.57 -15.25 -5.91
CA THR A 44 -17.69 -16.04 -5.36
C THR A 44 -18.48 -15.29 -4.29
N GLY A 45 -18.06 -14.07 -3.92
CA GLY A 45 -18.69 -13.26 -2.88
C GLY A 45 -18.46 -13.75 -1.46
N GLN A 46 -17.52 -14.68 -1.26
CA GLN A 46 -17.16 -15.20 0.06
C GLN A 46 -16.26 -14.25 0.86
N LEU A 47 -15.63 -13.28 0.19
CA LEU A 47 -14.75 -12.29 0.79
C LEU A 47 -14.85 -10.98 0.01
N ALA A 48 -14.97 -9.82 0.67
CA ALA A 48 -14.89 -8.56 -0.04
C ALA A 48 -13.43 -8.10 -0.16
N ARG A 49 -13.11 -7.36 -1.22
CA ARG A 49 -11.83 -6.67 -1.33
C ARG A 49 -11.63 -5.69 -0.18
N ASP A 50 -12.71 -5.07 0.30
CA ASP A 50 -12.69 -4.15 1.44
C ASP A 50 -12.22 -4.84 2.73
N ASP A 51 -12.66 -6.09 2.96
CA ASP A 51 -12.19 -6.89 4.11
C ASP A 51 -10.68 -7.14 4.05
N ILE A 52 -10.13 -7.34 2.85
CA ILE A 52 -8.68 -7.52 2.66
C ILE A 52 -7.93 -6.23 3.02
N VAL A 53 -8.43 -5.08 2.56
CA VAL A 53 -7.85 -3.78 2.89
C VAL A 53 -7.87 -3.57 4.40
N ASP A 54 -9.04 -3.71 5.03
CA ASP A 54 -9.21 -3.52 6.48
C ASP A 54 -8.30 -4.44 7.30
N VAL A 55 -8.21 -5.72 6.92
CA VAL A 55 -7.32 -6.69 7.59
C VAL A 55 -5.86 -6.28 7.47
N VAL A 56 -5.42 -5.80 6.30
CA VAL A 56 -4.03 -5.35 6.11
C VAL A 56 -3.76 -4.07 6.91
N GLU A 57 -4.66 -3.08 6.87
CA GLU A 57 -4.51 -1.85 7.66
C GLU A 57 -4.43 -2.15 9.15
N GLN A 58 -5.34 -2.99 9.65
CA GLN A 58 -5.41 -3.38 11.05
C GLN A 58 -4.14 -4.14 11.48
N SER A 59 -3.62 -5.01 10.61
CA SER A 59 -2.37 -5.76 10.83
C SER A 59 -1.14 -4.84 10.83
N TRP A 60 -1.12 -3.82 9.96
CA TRP A 60 -0.06 -2.82 9.91
C TRP A 60 -0.01 -1.98 11.20
N VAL A 61 -1.16 -1.53 11.69
CA VAL A 61 -1.26 -0.81 12.97
C VAL A 61 -0.82 -1.70 14.14
N ASP A 62 -1.19 -2.98 14.15
CA ASP A 62 -0.82 -3.92 15.20
C ASP A 62 0.71 -4.13 15.26
N LEU A 63 1.34 -4.32 14.10
CA LEU A 63 2.79 -4.50 14.00
C LEU A 63 3.56 -3.23 14.37
N GLN A 64 3.07 -2.05 13.97
CA GLN A 64 3.66 -0.78 14.42
C GLN A 64 3.56 -0.61 15.93
N ARG A 65 2.40 -0.94 16.53
CA ARG A 65 2.20 -0.88 17.98
C ARG A 65 3.10 -1.89 18.72
N ALA A 66 3.34 -3.06 18.13
CA ALA A 66 4.26 -4.07 18.66
C ALA A 66 5.73 -3.65 18.55
N GLY A 67 6.05 -2.57 17.83
CA GLY A 67 7.42 -2.13 17.58
C GLY A 67 8.17 -3.08 16.64
N ALA A 68 7.46 -3.69 15.68
CA ALA A 68 8.06 -4.60 14.72
C ALA A 68 9.18 -3.89 13.93
N PRO A 69 10.32 -4.57 13.69
CA PRO A 69 11.41 -3.99 12.91
C PRO A 69 10.94 -3.64 11.49
N PRO A 70 11.32 -2.48 10.92
CA PRO A 70 10.96 -2.10 9.56
C PRO A 70 11.46 -3.07 8.51
N ALA A 71 12.58 -3.76 8.78
CA ALA A 71 13.13 -4.78 7.88
C ALA A 71 12.24 -6.03 7.78
N THR A 72 11.48 -6.37 8.82
CA THR A 72 10.62 -7.56 8.87
C THR A 72 9.13 -7.23 8.78
N LEU A 73 8.78 -5.94 8.88
CA LEU A 73 7.41 -5.43 8.83
C LEU A 73 6.63 -5.93 7.60
N PRO A 74 7.17 -5.91 6.36
CA PRO A 74 6.45 -6.40 5.19
C PRO A 74 6.09 -7.89 5.27
N GLU A 75 7.06 -8.74 5.62
CA GLU A 75 6.83 -10.19 5.72
C GLU A 75 5.85 -10.53 6.85
N LEU A 76 5.98 -9.85 8.00
CA LEU A 76 5.08 -10.03 9.13
C LEU A 76 3.67 -9.52 8.80
N LEU A 77 3.56 -8.45 8.03
CA LEU A 77 2.28 -7.89 7.58
C LEU A 77 1.55 -8.88 6.68
N GLU A 78 2.22 -9.39 5.65
CA GLU A 78 1.66 -10.40 4.73
C GLU A 78 1.19 -11.63 5.52
N ARG A 79 2.05 -12.18 6.40
CA ARG A 79 1.71 -13.37 7.21
C ARG A 79 0.55 -13.14 8.16
N LEU A 80 0.52 -12.00 8.86
CA LEU A 80 -0.54 -11.69 9.83
C LEU A 80 -1.88 -11.46 9.12
N ALA A 81 -1.87 -10.72 8.01
CA ALA A 81 -3.05 -10.46 7.22
C ALA A 81 -3.60 -11.75 6.59
N GLN A 82 -2.73 -12.60 6.02
CA GLN A 82 -3.12 -13.89 5.45
C GLN A 82 -3.76 -14.82 6.50
N ALA A 83 -3.16 -14.91 7.69
CA ALA A 83 -3.71 -15.72 8.79
C ALA A 83 -5.11 -15.25 9.23
N ARG A 84 -5.37 -13.94 9.18
CA ARG A 84 -6.69 -13.37 9.52
C ARG A 84 -7.74 -13.64 8.44
N LEU A 85 -7.35 -13.58 7.16
CA LEU A 85 -8.24 -13.89 6.03
C LEU A 85 -8.59 -15.37 5.91
N ASP A 86 -7.71 -16.27 6.37
CA ASP A 86 -7.98 -17.72 6.40
C ASP A 86 -9.01 -18.10 7.48
N TYR A 87 -9.05 -17.36 8.59
CA TYR A 87 -10.00 -17.59 9.69
C TYR A 87 -11.40 -17.02 9.43
N THR A 88 -11.57 -16.23 8.36
CA THR A 88 -12.84 -15.63 7.94
C THR A 88 -13.51 -16.51 6.90
#